data_AF-A0A0B8P963-F1
#
_entry.id   AF-A0A0B8P963-F1
#
_cell.length_a   1.000
_cell.length_b   1.000
_cell.length_c   1.000
_cell.angle_alpha   90.00
_cell.angle_beta   90.00
_cell.angle_gamma   90.00
#
_symmetry.space_group_name_H-M   'P 1'
#
loop_
_entity.id
_entity.type
_entity.pdbx_description
1 polymer ?
#
loop_
_entity_poly.entity_id
_entity_poly.type
_entity_poly.pdbx_seq_one_letter_code
_entity_poly.pdbx_strand_id
1 'polypeptide(L)'
;MTYFFLISIYLLLINVLLKNRNWVVIFIFLLPLIFFSAYRDIGADTDTYKFIYYSFSFEGYSFSVFGEPLFYGLIYLSREIFLLDHIEFFGVNATIICLFYSVALSRYDRAGFYIATVGPVFLMNAITNGMRIGLAYHIVLLGYVYRKEIKYSLIAGLAHITSPLIVLYDKYINEILVNINIKKFIYLILIGVLSVISFEMLLSFEPRIKDKIDAYSNFLSPGILSGVSDIYVIFVVLILKIVHDRKNTGSSYILNILLILLFCFSLKLATFYSYAFLRVIKLLLVGVVLSNLNLIKLNNYRSTFLFILLPYYTNYFFSVINAGA
;
A
#
# COMPACT_ATOMS: atom_id res chain seq x y z
N MET A 1 21.86 -6.26 3.17
CA MET A 1 22.12 -5.69 1.83
C MET A 1 21.81 -6.65 0.68
N THR A 2 22.39 -7.85 0.63
CA THR A 2 22.30 -8.76 -0.54
C THR A 2 20.91 -9.36 -0.78
N TYR A 3 20.19 -9.70 0.30
CA TYR A 3 18.88 -10.37 0.21
C TYR A 3 17.79 -9.53 -0.46
N PHE A 4 17.64 -8.24 -0.12
CA PHE A 4 16.57 -7.42 -0.67
C PHE A 4 16.80 -7.04 -2.14
N PHE A 5 18.05 -6.80 -2.54
CA PHE A 5 18.42 -6.58 -3.94
C PHE A 5 18.21 -7.85 -4.77
N LEU A 6 18.63 -9.02 -4.26
CA LEU A 6 18.34 -10.31 -4.87
C LEU A 6 16.84 -10.56 -4.98
N ILE A 7 16.05 -10.20 -3.98
CA ILE A 7 14.59 -10.35 -4.00
C ILE A 7 13.94 -9.36 -4.99
N SER A 8 14.40 -8.12 -5.09
CA SER A 8 13.90 -7.18 -6.10
C SER A 8 14.24 -7.63 -7.52
N ILE A 9 15.46 -8.13 -7.75
CA ILE A 9 15.85 -8.75 -9.01
C ILE A 9 15.01 -10.00 -9.27
N TYR A 10 14.78 -10.83 -8.26
CA TYR A 10 13.96 -12.02 -8.34
C TYR A 10 12.50 -11.70 -8.68
N LEU A 11 11.94 -10.63 -8.10
CA LEU A 11 10.60 -10.12 -8.41
C LEU A 11 10.53 -9.53 -9.82
N LEU A 12 11.58 -8.86 -10.28
CA LEU A 12 11.69 -8.44 -11.68
C LEU A 12 11.80 -9.64 -12.63
N LEU A 13 12.53 -10.68 -12.24
CA LEU A 13 12.67 -11.94 -13.00
C LEU A 13 11.32 -12.65 -13.09
N ILE A 14 10.59 -12.74 -11.98
CA ILE A 14 9.19 -13.18 -11.88
C ILE A 14 8.33 -12.37 -12.86
N ASN A 15 8.41 -11.05 -12.83
CA ASN A 15 7.59 -10.21 -13.72
C ASN A 15 7.89 -10.46 -15.22
N VAL A 16 9.14 -10.72 -15.57
CA VAL A 16 9.55 -11.04 -16.95
C VAL A 16 9.14 -12.46 -17.36
N LEU A 17 9.39 -13.45 -16.51
CA LEU A 17 9.14 -14.87 -16.79
C LEU A 17 7.65 -15.23 -16.77
N LEU A 18 6.87 -14.57 -15.92
CA LEU A 18 5.45 -14.87 -15.75
C LEU A 18 4.55 -14.16 -16.76
N LYS A 19 5.13 -13.42 -17.72
CA LYS A 19 4.42 -12.86 -18.88
C LYS A 19 3.64 -13.93 -19.67
N ASN A 20 4.14 -15.18 -19.66
CA ASN A 20 3.56 -16.32 -20.39
C ASN A 20 2.52 -17.13 -19.58
N ARG A 21 2.16 -16.70 -18.36
CA ARG A 21 0.98 -17.19 -17.61
C ARG A 21 0.93 -18.69 -17.30
N ASN A 22 2.07 -19.35 -17.09
CA ASN A 22 2.05 -20.72 -16.58
C ASN A 22 1.92 -20.71 -15.05
N TRP A 23 0.71 -20.97 -14.53
CA TRP A 23 0.42 -20.96 -13.09
C TRP A 23 1.29 -21.87 -12.24
N VAL A 24 1.76 -23.01 -12.80
CA VAL A 24 2.70 -23.89 -12.11
C VAL A 24 4.05 -23.22 -11.95
N VAL A 25 4.53 -22.57 -13.03
CA VAL A 25 5.79 -21.80 -12.99
C VAL A 25 5.64 -20.63 -12.03
N ILE A 26 4.54 -19.86 -12.10
CA ILE A 26 4.22 -18.78 -11.14
C ILE A 26 4.36 -19.30 -9.71
N PHE A 27 3.67 -20.39 -9.39
CA PHE A 27 3.67 -20.95 -8.04
C PHE A 27 5.07 -21.37 -7.57
N ILE A 28 5.85 -22.06 -8.40
CA ILE A 28 7.23 -22.43 -8.07
C ILE A 28 8.07 -21.19 -7.75
N PHE A 29 7.92 -20.13 -8.53
CA PHE A 29 8.63 -18.88 -8.28
C PHE A 29 8.12 -18.12 -7.03
N LEU A 30 6.90 -18.35 -6.58
CA LEU A 30 6.41 -17.77 -5.33
C LEU A 30 6.93 -18.50 -4.08
N LEU A 31 7.29 -19.80 -4.19
CA LEU A 31 7.71 -20.61 -3.04
C LEU A 31 8.83 -19.95 -2.23
N PRO A 32 9.93 -19.43 -2.83
CA PRO A 32 10.97 -18.77 -2.03
C PRO A 32 10.48 -17.57 -1.22
N LEU A 33 9.50 -16.81 -1.73
CA LEU A 33 8.90 -15.70 -0.99
C LEU A 33 8.02 -16.19 0.16
N ILE A 34 7.27 -17.27 -0.06
CA ILE A 34 6.45 -17.91 0.96
C ILE A 34 7.34 -18.47 2.08
N PHE A 35 8.39 -19.21 1.73
CA PHE A 35 9.38 -19.72 2.69
C PHE A 35 10.07 -18.60 3.44
N PHE A 36 10.53 -17.56 2.72
CA PHE A 36 11.13 -16.39 3.34
C PHE A 36 10.19 -15.74 4.34
N SER A 37 8.90 -15.58 4.01
CA SER A 37 7.92 -15.00 4.92
C SER A 37 7.58 -15.90 6.09
N ALA A 38 7.47 -17.21 5.88
CA ALA A 38 7.10 -18.17 6.91
C ALA A 38 8.16 -18.23 8.02
N TYR A 39 9.44 -18.30 7.61
CA TYR A 39 10.58 -18.40 8.52
C TYR A 39 11.23 -17.05 8.83
N ARG A 40 10.51 -15.93 8.64
CA ARG A 40 11.08 -14.62 8.92
C ARG A 40 11.17 -14.41 10.43
N ASP A 41 12.38 -14.08 10.88
CA ASP A 41 12.63 -13.44 12.18
C ASP A 41 13.01 -11.97 12.03
N ILE A 42 12.75 -11.40 10.84
CA ILE A 42 13.06 -10.02 10.50
C ILE A 42 11.78 -9.27 10.12
N GLY A 43 11.69 -8.02 10.57
CA GLY A 43 10.57 -7.12 10.29
C GLY A 43 10.07 -6.42 11.55
N ALA A 44 9.78 -5.12 11.44
CA ALA A 44 9.45 -4.27 12.58
C ALA A 44 8.18 -4.72 13.34
N ASP A 45 7.24 -5.34 12.62
CA ASP A 45 5.96 -5.79 13.17
C ASP A 45 5.92 -7.32 13.41
N THR A 46 7.01 -8.06 13.16
CA THR A 46 7.03 -9.53 13.24
C THR A 46 6.69 -10.00 14.66
N ASP A 47 7.34 -9.47 15.69
CA ASP A 47 7.06 -9.84 17.09
C ASP A 47 5.65 -9.44 17.52
N THR A 48 5.14 -8.33 17.00
CA THR A 48 3.76 -7.91 17.23
C THR A 48 2.79 -8.95 16.69
N TYR A 49 3.02 -9.47 15.47
CA TYR A 49 2.16 -10.52 14.92
C TYR A 49 2.30 -11.86 15.64
N LYS A 50 3.50 -12.23 16.09
CA LYS A 50 3.69 -13.42 16.95
C LYS A 50 2.91 -13.27 18.26
N PHE A 51 3.03 -12.12 18.91
CA PHE A 51 2.27 -11.81 20.13
C PHE A 51 0.77 -11.91 19.88
N ILE A 52 0.24 -11.30 18.81
CA ILE A 52 -1.19 -11.38 18.46
C ILE A 52 -1.60 -12.84 18.20
N TYR A 53 -0.78 -13.63 17.52
CA TYR A 53 -1.05 -15.04 17.23
C TYR A 53 -1.22 -15.86 18.51
N TYR A 54 -0.28 -15.74 19.45
CA TYR A 54 -0.29 -16.49 20.70
C TYR A 54 -1.32 -15.97 21.72
N SER A 55 -1.54 -14.65 21.76
CA SER A 55 -2.52 -14.03 22.66
C SER A 55 -3.98 -14.15 22.18
N PHE A 56 -4.21 -14.63 20.96
CA PHE A 56 -5.56 -14.79 20.43
C PHE A 56 -6.35 -15.83 21.24
N SER A 57 -7.49 -15.44 21.80
CA SER A 57 -8.44 -16.35 22.44
C SER A 57 -9.74 -16.39 21.65
N PHE A 58 -10.18 -17.61 21.32
CA PHE A 58 -11.37 -17.83 20.50
C PHE A 58 -12.65 -17.48 21.25
N GLU A 59 -12.73 -17.87 22.52
CA GLU A 59 -13.88 -17.64 23.39
C GLU A 59 -14.14 -16.15 23.67
N GLY A 60 -13.11 -15.30 23.52
CA GLY A 60 -13.20 -13.86 23.75
C GLY A 60 -13.33 -13.01 22.48
N TYR A 61 -13.31 -13.60 21.27
CA TYR A 61 -13.32 -12.83 20.03
C TYR A 61 -14.75 -12.44 19.61
N SER A 62 -15.10 -11.16 19.81
CA SER A 62 -16.30 -10.58 19.20
C SER A 62 -16.03 -10.22 17.74
N PHE A 63 -16.83 -10.78 16.83
CA PHE A 63 -16.74 -10.41 15.41
C PHE A 63 -17.10 -8.93 15.26
N SER A 64 -16.14 -8.13 14.79
CA SER A 64 -16.33 -6.72 14.47
C SER A 64 -15.69 -6.42 13.13
N VAL A 65 -16.44 -5.75 12.24
CA VAL A 65 -15.91 -5.27 10.94
C VAL A 65 -14.76 -4.28 11.15
N PHE A 66 -14.81 -3.50 12.24
CA PHE A 66 -13.75 -2.59 12.65
C PHE A 66 -12.53 -3.31 13.23
N GLY A 67 -12.70 -4.59 13.61
CA GLY A 67 -11.69 -5.46 14.19
C GLY A 67 -10.84 -6.25 13.20
N GLU A 68 -10.84 -5.91 11.90
CA GLU A 68 -10.03 -6.58 10.85
C GLU A 68 -10.29 -8.11 10.78
N PRO A 69 -11.56 -8.54 10.61
CA PRO A 69 -11.98 -9.92 10.80
C PRO A 69 -11.29 -10.92 9.88
N LEU A 70 -10.84 -10.50 8.69
CA LEU A 70 -10.13 -11.38 7.77
C LEU A 70 -8.77 -11.80 8.36
N PHE A 71 -8.06 -10.87 9.01
CA PHE A 71 -6.76 -11.18 9.62
C PHE A 71 -6.90 -12.17 10.78
N TYR A 72 -7.87 -11.95 11.68
CA TYR A 72 -8.13 -12.87 12.79
C TYR A 72 -8.74 -14.20 12.32
N GLY A 73 -9.50 -14.19 11.21
CA GLY A 73 -9.93 -15.41 10.54
C GLY A 73 -8.76 -16.26 10.06
N LEU A 74 -7.68 -15.65 9.54
CA LEU A 74 -6.47 -16.40 9.17
C LEU A 74 -5.76 -17.01 10.39
N ILE A 75 -5.71 -16.28 11.52
CA ILE A 75 -5.20 -16.83 12.79
C ILE A 75 -6.04 -18.03 13.22
N TYR A 76 -7.37 -17.90 13.15
CA TYR A 76 -8.30 -18.97 13.48
C TYR A 76 -8.05 -20.22 12.65
N LEU A 77 -8.02 -20.09 11.32
CA LEU A 77 -7.78 -21.22 10.44
C LEU A 77 -6.44 -21.89 10.73
N SER A 78 -5.39 -21.09 10.99
CA SER A 78 -4.04 -21.61 11.25
C SER A 78 -3.96 -22.41 12.56
N ARG A 79 -4.64 -21.94 13.62
CA ARG A 79 -4.61 -22.57 14.95
C ARG A 79 -5.58 -23.75 15.08
N GLU A 80 -6.82 -23.60 14.61
CA GLU A 80 -7.88 -24.60 14.85
C GLU A 80 -7.89 -25.71 13.81
N ILE A 81 -7.69 -25.38 12.53
CA ILE A 81 -7.80 -26.36 11.45
C ILE A 81 -6.49 -27.11 11.28
N PHE A 82 -5.38 -26.38 11.35
CA PHE A 82 -4.08 -26.97 11.05
C PHE A 82 -3.24 -27.29 12.30
N LEU A 83 -3.62 -26.79 13.49
CA LEU A 83 -2.86 -26.96 14.75
C LEU A 83 -1.39 -26.53 14.62
N LEU A 84 -1.14 -25.49 13.83
CA LEU A 84 0.20 -25.07 13.43
C LEU A 84 0.76 -23.96 14.33
N ASP A 85 2.05 -23.66 14.18
CA ASP A 85 2.72 -22.54 14.84
C ASP A 85 2.56 -21.23 14.03
N HIS A 86 3.12 -20.14 14.54
CA HIS A 86 3.11 -18.83 13.88
C HIS A 86 3.79 -18.85 12.48
N ILE A 87 4.73 -19.78 12.25
CA ILE A 87 5.45 -19.95 10.98
C ILE A 87 4.47 -20.21 9.85
N GLU A 88 3.51 -21.09 10.08
CA GLU A 88 2.55 -21.49 9.06
C GLU A 88 1.44 -20.46 8.90
N PHE A 89 1.06 -19.76 9.97
CA PHE A 89 0.23 -18.55 9.84
C PHE A 89 0.87 -17.52 8.90
N PHE A 90 2.18 -17.27 9.03
CA PHE A 90 2.92 -16.42 8.12
C PHE A 90 2.97 -17.00 6.70
N GLY A 91 3.17 -18.30 6.55
CA GLY A 91 3.16 -19.01 5.26
C GLY A 91 1.82 -18.93 4.54
N VAL A 92 0.70 -19.14 5.24
CA VAL A 92 -0.67 -19.04 4.68
C VAL A 92 -0.95 -17.61 4.22
N ASN A 93 -0.63 -16.61 5.05
CA ASN A 93 -0.82 -15.22 4.68
C ASN A 93 0.02 -14.83 3.44
N ALA A 94 1.29 -15.21 3.42
CA ALA A 94 2.18 -14.98 2.28
C ALA A 94 1.67 -15.67 1.01
N THR A 95 1.16 -16.88 1.13
CA THR A 95 0.55 -17.63 0.02
C THR A 95 -0.63 -16.85 -0.57
N ILE A 96 -1.55 -16.37 0.26
CA ILE A 96 -2.71 -15.58 -0.18
C ILE A 96 -2.27 -14.29 -0.88
N ILE A 97 -1.34 -13.55 -0.30
CA ILE A 97 -0.82 -12.30 -0.87
C ILE A 97 -0.15 -12.56 -2.22
N CYS A 98 0.71 -13.57 -2.30
CA CYS A 98 1.41 -13.96 -3.51
C CYS A 98 0.44 -14.42 -4.61
N LEU A 99 -0.65 -15.12 -4.25
CA LEU A 99 -1.73 -15.49 -5.16
C LEU A 99 -2.45 -14.24 -5.69
N PHE A 100 -2.82 -13.29 -4.83
CA PHE A 100 -3.44 -12.04 -5.28
C PHE A 100 -2.52 -11.24 -6.22
N TYR A 101 -1.24 -11.14 -5.89
CA TYR A 101 -0.23 -10.51 -6.75
C TYR A 101 -0.14 -11.20 -8.12
N SER A 102 -0.17 -12.53 -8.14
CA SER A 102 -0.15 -13.33 -9.36
C SER A 102 -1.42 -13.23 -10.21
N VAL A 103 -2.58 -13.15 -9.55
CA VAL A 103 -3.85 -12.88 -10.24
C VAL A 103 -3.84 -11.47 -10.83
N ALA A 104 -3.23 -10.48 -10.18
CA ALA A 104 -3.04 -9.15 -10.77
C ALA A 104 -2.08 -9.17 -11.97
N LEU A 105 -0.98 -9.93 -11.87
CA LEU A 105 -0.04 -10.18 -12.98
C LEU A 105 -0.70 -10.74 -14.24
N SER A 106 -1.74 -11.56 -14.10
CA SER A 106 -2.49 -12.10 -15.26
C SER A 106 -3.07 -11.01 -16.17
N ARG A 107 -3.30 -9.81 -15.61
CA ARG A 107 -3.78 -8.59 -16.29
C ARG A 107 -2.66 -7.56 -16.40
N TYR A 108 -1.50 -8.00 -16.87
CA TYR A 108 -0.32 -7.14 -17.07
C TYR A 108 -0.61 -5.91 -17.95
N ASP A 109 -1.58 -5.99 -18.86
CA ASP A 109 -2.07 -4.86 -19.65
C ASP A 109 -2.58 -3.70 -18.79
N ARG A 110 -3.08 -4.00 -17.58
CA ARG A 110 -3.65 -3.03 -16.64
C ARG A 110 -2.77 -2.78 -15.43
N ALA A 111 -2.02 -3.79 -14.98
CA ALA A 111 -1.21 -3.72 -13.76
C ALA A 111 0.30 -3.59 -14.03
N GLY A 112 0.75 -3.74 -15.28
CA GLY A 112 2.16 -3.95 -15.60
C GLY A 112 3.09 -2.84 -15.09
N PHE A 113 2.68 -1.57 -15.17
CA PHE A 113 3.47 -0.47 -14.62
C PHE A 113 3.56 -0.53 -13.10
N TYR A 114 2.43 -0.77 -12.40
CA TYR A 114 2.43 -0.94 -10.95
C TYR A 114 3.36 -2.09 -10.54
N ILE A 115 3.17 -3.24 -11.17
CA ILE A 115 3.93 -4.47 -10.94
C ILE A 115 5.43 -4.30 -11.19
N ALA A 116 5.82 -3.51 -12.20
CA ALA A 116 7.21 -3.27 -12.52
C ALA A 116 7.87 -2.23 -11.61
N THR A 117 7.09 -1.32 -11.01
CA THR A 117 7.61 -0.19 -10.22
C THR A 117 7.46 -0.40 -8.72
N VAL A 118 6.25 -0.21 -8.20
CA VAL A 118 5.97 -0.16 -6.76
C VAL A 118 5.49 -1.50 -6.20
N GLY A 119 4.92 -2.35 -7.06
CA GLY A 119 4.41 -3.67 -6.71
C GLY A 119 5.40 -4.57 -5.97
N PRO A 120 6.68 -4.66 -6.36
CA PRO A 120 7.66 -5.52 -5.67
C PRO A 120 7.90 -5.06 -4.22
N VAL A 121 8.00 -3.74 -3.99
CA VAL A 121 8.17 -3.15 -2.66
C VAL A 121 6.92 -3.41 -1.81
N PHE A 122 5.73 -3.29 -2.40
CA PHE A 122 4.47 -3.55 -1.70
C PHE A 122 4.29 -5.02 -1.34
N LEU A 123 4.64 -5.93 -2.24
CA LEU A 123 4.63 -7.37 -1.99
C LEU A 123 5.60 -7.71 -0.84
N MET A 124 6.83 -7.21 -0.89
CA MET A 124 7.80 -7.42 0.17
C MET A 124 7.35 -6.87 1.50
N ASN A 125 6.83 -5.64 1.53
CA ASN A 125 6.30 -5.04 2.73
C ASN A 125 5.11 -5.85 3.28
N ALA A 126 4.24 -6.38 2.42
CA ALA A 126 3.08 -7.17 2.81
C ALA A 126 3.47 -8.51 3.46
N ILE A 127 4.51 -9.17 2.96
CA ILE A 127 5.00 -10.45 3.51
C ILE A 127 6.03 -10.29 4.63
N THR A 128 6.39 -9.06 5.06
CA THR A 128 7.37 -8.84 6.14
C THR A 128 6.84 -7.99 7.29
N ASN A 129 6.29 -6.81 7.00
CA ASN A 129 5.94 -5.81 8.02
C ASN A 129 4.43 -5.53 8.07
N GLY A 130 3.80 -5.35 6.92
CA GLY A 130 2.40 -4.95 6.83
C GLY A 130 1.48 -6.09 6.45
N MET A 131 1.40 -7.20 7.20
CA MET A 131 0.54 -8.34 6.80
C MET A 131 -0.94 -7.96 6.67
N ARG A 132 -1.50 -7.31 7.69
CA ARG A 132 -2.91 -6.86 7.72
C ARG A 132 -3.22 -5.95 6.54
N ILE A 133 -2.41 -4.92 6.40
CA ILE A 133 -2.66 -3.86 5.44
C ILE A 133 -2.20 -4.23 4.03
N GLY A 134 -1.16 -5.05 3.92
CA GLY A 134 -0.67 -5.61 2.68
C GLY A 134 -1.70 -6.51 2.02
N LEU A 135 -2.46 -7.28 2.81
CA LEU A 135 -3.61 -8.02 2.31
C LEU A 135 -4.66 -7.07 1.72
N ALA A 136 -5.01 -6.00 2.43
CA ALA A 136 -5.92 -4.97 1.92
C ALA A 136 -5.41 -4.34 0.60
N TYR A 137 -4.12 -4.03 0.49
CA TYR A 137 -3.52 -3.46 -0.72
C TYR A 137 -3.68 -4.38 -1.93
N HIS A 138 -3.43 -5.67 -1.75
CA HIS A 138 -3.52 -6.63 -2.84
C HIS A 138 -4.97 -6.93 -3.23
N ILE A 139 -5.93 -6.86 -2.30
CA ILE A 139 -7.36 -6.92 -2.62
C ILE A 139 -7.78 -5.68 -3.41
N VAL A 140 -7.35 -4.48 -3.01
CA VAL A 140 -7.64 -3.23 -3.74
C VAL A 140 -7.01 -3.24 -5.14
N LEU A 141 -5.77 -3.73 -5.28
CA LEU A 141 -5.10 -3.95 -6.56
C LEU A 141 -5.97 -4.80 -7.50
N LEU A 142 -6.52 -5.92 -7.01
CA LEU A 142 -7.45 -6.74 -7.79
C LEU A 142 -8.71 -5.96 -8.19
N GLY A 143 -9.24 -5.13 -7.30
CA GLY A 143 -10.35 -4.21 -7.60
C GLY A 143 -10.10 -3.36 -8.83
N TYR A 144 -8.99 -2.63 -8.87
CA TYR A 144 -8.60 -1.79 -10.01
C TYR A 144 -8.33 -2.60 -11.28
N VAL A 145 -7.64 -3.72 -11.14
CA VAL A 145 -7.29 -4.58 -12.28
C VAL A 145 -8.55 -5.14 -12.97
N TYR A 146 -9.54 -5.55 -12.18
CA TYR A 146 -10.79 -6.12 -12.68
C TYR A 146 -11.93 -5.11 -12.86
N ARG A 147 -11.69 -3.81 -12.62
CA ARG A 147 -12.71 -2.73 -12.67
C ARG A 147 -13.91 -3.00 -11.76
N LYS A 148 -13.60 -3.42 -10.54
CA LYS A 148 -14.55 -3.74 -9.46
C LYS A 148 -14.14 -3.04 -8.17
N GLU A 149 -13.67 -1.80 -8.30
CA GLU A 149 -13.03 -1.00 -7.26
C GLU A 149 -13.87 -0.94 -5.98
N ILE A 150 -15.18 -0.65 -6.10
CA ILE A 150 -16.10 -0.57 -4.96
C ILE A 150 -16.18 -1.90 -4.22
N LYS A 151 -16.48 -2.99 -4.96
CA LYS A 151 -16.66 -4.33 -4.37
C LYS A 151 -15.40 -4.78 -3.63
N TYR A 152 -14.24 -4.66 -4.26
CA TYR A 152 -12.98 -5.12 -3.68
C TYR A 152 -12.50 -4.21 -2.55
N SER A 153 -12.80 -2.91 -2.59
CA SER A 153 -12.46 -2.00 -1.48
C SER A 153 -13.29 -2.29 -0.23
N LEU A 154 -14.57 -2.68 -0.39
CA LEU A 154 -15.40 -3.15 0.72
C LEU A 154 -14.86 -4.46 1.31
N ILE A 155 -14.46 -5.42 0.46
CA ILE A 155 -13.81 -6.66 0.92
C ILE A 155 -12.48 -6.37 1.62
N ALA A 156 -11.68 -5.45 1.09
CA ALA A 156 -10.44 -5.01 1.70
C ALA A 156 -10.67 -4.34 3.06
N GLY A 157 -11.84 -3.75 3.29
CA GLY A 157 -12.28 -3.24 4.59
C GLY A 157 -12.27 -4.32 5.69
N LEU A 158 -12.48 -5.59 5.33
CA LEU A 158 -12.40 -6.73 6.26
C LEU A 158 -10.95 -7.07 6.66
N ALA A 159 -9.97 -6.68 5.84
CA ALA A 159 -8.55 -6.85 6.14
C ALA A 159 -7.96 -5.62 6.85
N HIS A 160 -8.40 -4.42 6.47
CA HIS A 160 -7.99 -3.18 7.11
C HIS A 160 -9.02 -2.07 6.87
N ILE A 161 -9.43 -1.39 7.94
CA ILE A 161 -10.53 -0.41 7.94
C ILE A 161 -10.34 0.79 7.01
N THR A 162 -9.09 1.17 6.71
CA THR A 162 -8.82 2.33 5.85
C THR A 162 -9.06 2.04 4.37
N SER A 163 -9.26 0.78 3.97
CA SER A 163 -9.36 0.38 2.56
C SER A 163 -10.54 1.00 1.82
N PRO A 164 -11.77 1.08 2.38
CA PRO A 164 -12.90 1.73 1.72
C PRO A 164 -12.68 3.23 1.41
N LEU A 165 -11.76 3.90 2.11
CA LEU A 165 -11.42 5.30 1.84
C LEU A 165 -10.83 5.49 0.44
N ILE A 166 -10.28 4.45 -0.18
CA ILE A 166 -9.75 4.53 -1.55
C ILE A 166 -10.85 4.78 -2.59
N VAL A 167 -12.07 4.31 -2.35
CA VAL A 167 -13.21 4.55 -3.24
C VAL A 167 -13.59 6.03 -3.21
N LEU A 168 -13.54 6.64 -2.03
CA LEU A 168 -13.77 8.07 -1.88
C LEU A 168 -12.66 8.86 -2.57
N TYR A 169 -11.41 8.41 -2.44
CA TYR A 169 -10.29 9.00 -3.16
C TYR A 169 -10.49 8.94 -4.68
N ASP A 170 -10.75 7.77 -5.25
CA ASP A 170 -10.84 7.60 -6.70
C ASP A 170 -12.06 8.33 -7.29
N LYS A 171 -13.19 8.32 -6.57
CA LYS A 171 -14.41 8.98 -7.04
C LYS A 171 -14.35 10.50 -6.93
N TYR A 172 -13.86 11.03 -5.81
CA TYR A 172 -13.95 12.46 -5.53
C TYR A 172 -12.60 13.17 -5.69
N ILE A 173 -11.53 12.61 -5.13
CA ILE A 173 -10.22 13.27 -5.14
C ILE A 173 -9.55 13.16 -6.51
N ASN A 174 -9.62 12.01 -7.18
CA ASN A 174 -9.04 11.86 -8.51
C ASN A 174 -9.72 12.77 -9.54
N GLU A 175 -11.05 12.92 -9.49
CA GLU A 175 -11.78 13.85 -10.35
C GLU A 175 -11.38 15.32 -10.10
N ILE A 176 -11.18 15.69 -8.83
CA ILE A 176 -10.67 17.00 -8.44
C ILE A 176 -9.24 17.19 -9.00
N LEU A 177 -8.39 16.17 -8.92
CA LEU A 177 -7.01 16.19 -9.43
C LEU A 177 -6.91 16.16 -10.97
N VAL A 178 -7.91 15.62 -11.67
CA VAL A 178 -8.00 15.63 -13.14
C VAL A 178 -8.40 17.01 -13.64
N ASN A 179 -9.38 17.64 -12.99
CA ASN A 179 -9.98 18.90 -13.42
C ASN A 179 -9.75 19.99 -12.36
N ILE A 180 -8.49 20.22 -12.01
CA ILE A 180 -8.09 21.08 -10.90
C ILE A 180 -8.50 22.54 -11.18
N ASN A 181 -9.32 23.06 -10.27
CA ASN A 181 -9.60 24.48 -10.13
C ASN A 181 -9.43 24.84 -8.65
N ILE A 182 -8.98 26.05 -8.35
CA ILE A 182 -8.89 26.63 -7.00
C ILE A 182 -10.14 26.30 -6.16
N LYS A 183 -11.35 26.39 -6.72
CA LYS A 183 -12.60 26.04 -6.00
C LYS A 183 -12.64 24.58 -5.55
N LYS A 184 -12.22 23.65 -6.41
CA LYS A 184 -12.17 22.22 -6.09
C LYS A 184 -11.03 21.89 -5.13
N PHE A 185 -9.93 22.64 -5.18
CA PHE A 185 -8.85 22.52 -4.22
C PHE A 185 -9.26 22.97 -2.82
N ILE A 186 -9.95 24.11 -2.71
CA ILE A 186 -10.56 24.56 -1.43
C ILE A 186 -11.55 23.51 -0.92
N TYR A 187 -12.36 22.92 -1.80
CA TYR A 187 -13.26 21.83 -1.44
C TYR A 187 -12.52 20.60 -0.91
N LEU A 188 -11.35 20.27 -1.47
CA LEU A 188 -10.50 19.18 -1.00
C LEU A 188 -9.89 19.48 0.38
N ILE A 189 -9.48 20.73 0.64
CA ILE A 189 -9.05 21.16 1.98
C ILE A 189 -10.21 21.00 2.97
N LEU A 190 -11.42 21.45 2.62
CA LEU A 190 -12.60 21.33 3.47
C LEU A 190 -12.95 19.87 3.77
N ILE A 191 -12.93 18.99 2.76
CA ILE A 191 -13.08 17.54 2.98
C ILE A 191 -11.97 17.01 3.88
N GLY A 192 -10.72 17.43 3.67
CA GLY A 192 -9.59 17.05 4.51
C GLY A 192 -9.82 17.41 5.98
N VAL A 193 -10.17 18.67 6.25
CA VAL A 193 -10.49 19.17 7.60
C VAL A 193 -11.67 18.41 8.21
N LEU A 194 -12.77 18.24 7.46
CA LEU A 194 -13.94 17.48 7.91
C LEU A 194 -13.60 16.01 8.18
N SER A 195 -12.72 15.41 7.39
CA SER A 195 -12.28 14.03 7.58
C SER A 195 -11.43 13.86 8.84
N VAL A 196 -10.59 14.85 9.18
CA VAL A 196 -9.84 14.86 10.45
C VAL A 196 -10.80 14.98 11.62
N ILE A 197 -11.75 15.92 11.57
CA ILE A 197 -12.77 16.09 12.62
C ILE A 197 -13.60 14.80 12.78
N SER A 198 -14.04 14.20 11.68
CA SER A 198 -14.82 12.96 11.69
C SER A 198 -13.99 11.79 12.23
N PHE A 199 -12.70 11.73 11.91
CA PHE A 199 -11.79 10.71 12.42
C PHE A 199 -11.58 10.85 13.93
N GLU A 200 -11.36 12.06 14.45
CA GLU A 200 -11.30 12.34 15.89
C GLU A 200 -12.60 11.95 16.60
N MET A 201 -13.76 12.24 16.00
CA MET A 201 -15.05 11.76 16.53
C MET A 201 -15.12 10.24 16.52
N LEU A 202 -14.66 9.57 15.47
CA LEU A 202 -14.65 8.11 15.38
C LEU A 202 -13.71 7.47 16.40
N LEU A 203 -12.54 8.09 16.66
CA LEU A 203 -11.61 7.70 17.71
C LEU A 203 -12.24 7.78 19.11
N SER A 204 -13.18 8.71 19.33
CA SER A 204 -13.91 8.81 20.60
C SER A 204 -14.87 7.63 20.85
N PHE A 205 -15.30 6.93 19.79
CA PHE A 205 -16.17 5.76 19.88
C PHE A 205 -15.39 4.42 19.96
N GLU A 206 -14.10 4.41 19.61
CA GLU A 206 -13.26 3.21 19.60
C GLU A 206 -11.92 3.45 20.34
N PRO A 207 -11.91 3.36 21.68
CA PRO A 207 -10.73 3.66 22.51
C PRO A 207 -9.51 2.81 22.17
N ARG A 208 -9.70 1.60 21.60
CA ARG A 208 -8.58 0.74 21.14
C ARG A 208 -7.74 1.38 20.03
N ILE A 209 -8.33 2.22 19.17
CA ILE A 209 -7.60 2.93 18.11
C ILE A 209 -6.81 4.10 18.73
N LYS A 210 -7.43 4.79 19.70
CA LYS A 210 -6.79 5.85 20.49
C LYS A 210 -5.60 5.32 21.28
N ASP A 211 -5.74 4.19 21.99
CA ASP A 211 -4.66 3.56 22.75
C ASP A 211 -3.49 3.13 21.84
N LYS A 212 -3.76 2.74 20.60
CA LYS A 212 -2.71 2.50 19.60
C LYS A 212 -2.04 3.79 19.17
N ILE A 213 -2.81 4.85 18.87
CA ILE A 213 -2.24 6.15 18.52
C ILE A 213 -1.38 6.69 19.66
N ASP A 214 -1.81 6.55 20.90
CA ASP A 214 -1.11 6.98 22.10
C ASP A 214 0.12 6.10 22.40
N ALA A 215 0.04 4.79 22.15
CA ALA A 215 1.22 3.91 22.22
C ALA A 215 2.25 4.28 21.13
N TYR A 216 1.80 4.66 19.93
CA TYR A 216 2.67 5.08 18.82
C TYR A 216 3.10 6.56 18.90
N SER A 217 2.46 7.40 19.72
CA SER A 217 2.82 8.81 19.87
C SER A 217 4.08 9.00 20.73
N ASN A 218 4.34 8.06 21.64
CA ASN A 218 5.58 7.98 22.42
C ASN A 218 6.77 7.46 21.60
N PHE A 219 6.52 6.76 20.49
CA PHE A 219 7.56 6.53 19.50
C PHE A 219 7.70 7.82 18.69
N LEU A 220 8.78 8.57 18.96
CA LEU A 220 9.22 9.69 18.14
C LEU A 220 8.95 9.37 16.67
N SER A 221 8.26 10.32 16.00
CA SER A 221 7.94 10.33 14.58
C SER A 221 8.94 9.50 13.79
N PRO A 222 8.48 8.67 12.84
CA PRO A 222 9.43 7.95 12.01
C PRO A 222 10.32 9.01 11.36
N GLY A 223 11.63 8.77 11.31
CA GLY A 223 12.60 9.80 10.94
C GLY A 223 12.15 10.58 9.69
N ILE A 224 12.56 11.84 9.53
CA ILE A 224 12.07 12.82 8.54
C ILE A 224 11.78 12.21 7.15
N LEU A 225 12.53 11.18 6.75
CA LEU A 225 12.43 10.40 5.52
C LEU A 225 11.26 9.41 5.40
N SER A 226 10.51 9.12 6.46
CA SER A 226 9.40 8.16 6.41
C SER A 226 8.22 8.69 5.59
N GLY A 227 7.67 7.83 4.74
CA GLY A 227 6.63 8.19 3.78
C GLY A 227 7.09 9.10 2.64
N VAL A 228 8.33 9.61 2.65
CA VAL A 228 8.84 10.52 1.61
C VAL A 228 8.92 9.79 0.27
N SER A 229 9.35 8.53 0.25
CA SER A 229 9.37 7.73 -0.97
C SER A 229 7.97 7.53 -1.56
N ASP A 230 6.97 7.26 -0.73
CA ASP A 230 5.58 7.06 -1.18
C ASP A 230 4.99 8.37 -1.73
N ILE A 231 5.20 9.48 -1.03
CA ILE A 231 4.75 10.82 -1.46
C ILE A 231 5.45 11.25 -2.74
N TYR A 232 6.75 10.99 -2.87
CA TYR A 232 7.49 11.31 -4.08
C TYR A 232 6.94 10.55 -5.29
N VAL A 233 6.59 9.27 -5.15
CA VAL A 233 6.01 8.52 -6.27
C VAL A 233 4.63 9.04 -6.64
N ILE A 234 3.79 9.41 -5.67
CA ILE A 234 2.52 10.11 -5.94
C ILE A 234 2.78 11.40 -6.73
N PHE A 235 3.75 12.21 -6.29
CA PHE A 235 4.15 13.45 -6.96
C PHE A 235 4.56 13.21 -8.41
N VAL A 236 5.46 12.25 -8.67
CA VAL A 236 5.95 11.94 -10.02
C VAL A 236 4.81 11.46 -10.92
N VAL A 237 3.97 10.54 -10.46
CA VAL A 237 2.84 10.02 -11.25
C VAL A 237 1.86 11.14 -11.61
N LEU A 238 1.55 12.03 -10.67
CA LEU A 238 0.65 13.17 -10.92
C LEU A 238 1.28 14.21 -11.87
N ILE A 239 2.59 14.47 -11.78
CA ILE A 239 3.27 15.35 -12.75
C ILE A 239 3.24 14.78 -14.15
N LEU A 240 3.52 13.48 -14.33
CA LEU A 240 3.51 12.84 -15.63
C LEU A 240 2.15 12.93 -16.30
N LYS A 241 1.08 12.82 -15.51
CA LYS A 241 -0.30 13.03 -15.97
C LYS A 241 -0.50 14.45 -16.51
N ILE A 242 -0.04 15.48 -15.79
CA ILE A 242 -0.14 16.88 -16.25
C ILE A 242 0.65 17.09 -17.55
N VAL A 243 1.88 16.59 -17.61
CA VAL A 243 2.76 16.71 -18.79
C VAL A 243 2.13 16.06 -20.02
N HIS A 244 1.41 14.96 -19.84
CA HIS A 244 0.74 14.26 -20.93
C HIS A 244 -0.58 14.92 -21.36
N ASP A 245 -1.26 15.64 -20.47
CA ASP A 245 -2.51 16.31 -20.80
C ASP A 245 -2.25 17.60 -21.59
N ARG A 246 -2.36 17.48 -22.92
CA ARG A 246 -2.12 18.57 -23.89
C ARG A 246 -3.07 19.76 -23.75
N LYS A 247 -4.10 19.68 -22.90
CA LYS A 247 -5.06 20.76 -22.64
C LYS A 247 -4.52 21.82 -21.67
N ASN A 248 -3.43 21.54 -20.96
CA ASN A 248 -2.87 22.48 -19.99
C ASN A 248 -2.06 23.57 -20.68
N THR A 249 -2.55 24.82 -20.63
CA THR A 249 -1.79 26.02 -21.03
C THR A 249 -0.78 26.41 -19.95
N GLY A 250 0.24 27.21 -20.27
CA GLY A 250 1.38 27.49 -19.38
C GLY A 250 1.02 27.97 -17.95
N SER A 251 0.02 28.83 -17.81
CA SER A 251 -0.43 29.30 -16.48
C SER A 251 -1.18 28.21 -15.69
N SER A 252 -2.01 27.41 -16.36
CA SER A 252 -2.70 26.26 -15.76
C SER A 252 -1.71 25.16 -15.38
N TYR A 253 -0.65 24.97 -16.16
CA TYR A 253 0.41 24.01 -15.90
C TYR A 253 1.16 24.32 -14.59
N ILE A 254 1.60 25.58 -14.40
CA ILE A 254 2.30 26.02 -13.18
C ILE A 254 1.39 25.89 -11.96
N LEU A 255 0.13 26.31 -12.08
CA LEU A 255 -0.85 26.20 -11.01
C LEU A 255 -1.05 24.73 -10.59
N ASN A 256 -1.18 23.81 -11.54
CA ASN A 256 -1.38 22.39 -11.24
C ASN A 256 -0.15 21.80 -10.51
N ILE A 257 1.07 22.19 -10.88
CA ILE A 257 2.29 21.78 -10.17
C ILE A 257 2.27 22.27 -8.72
N LEU A 258 1.95 23.56 -8.50
CA LEU A 258 1.86 24.14 -7.16
C LEU A 258 0.82 23.42 -6.29
N LEU A 259 -0.32 23.05 -6.88
CA LEU A 259 -1.40 22.36 -6.17
C LEU A 259 -1.03 20.91 -5.83
N ILE A 260 -0.31 20.20 -6.71
CA ILE A 260 0.25 18.88 -6.37
C ILE A 260 1.26 19.03 -5.24
N LEU A 261 2.14 20.03 -5.28
CA LEU A 261 3.12 20.27 -4.20
C LEU A 261 2.42 20.50 -2.87
N LEU A 262 1.39 21.35 -2.84
CA LEU A 262 0.58 21.60 -1.63
C LEU A 262 -0.12 20.33 -1.15
N PHE A 263 -0.65 19.50 -2.06
CA PHE A 263 -1.25 18.22 -1.72
C PHE A 263 -0.23 17.22 -1.15
N CYS A 264 0.97 17.11 -1.74
CA CYS A 264 2.02 16.24 -1.24
C CYS A 264 2.53 16.74 0.13
N PHE A 265 2.61 18.06 0.32
CA PHE A 265 2.97 18.67 1.58
C PHE A 265 1.92 18.40 2.67
N SER A 266 0.63 18.50 2.35
CA SER A 266 -0.45 18.18 3.31
C SER A 266 -0.46 16.70 3.69
N LEU A 267 -0.21 15.80 2.73
CA LEU A 267 0.01 14.38 3.02
C LEU A 267 1.20 14.18 3.96
N LYS A 268 2.32 14.87 3.73
CA LYS A 268 3.50 14.79 4.60
C LYS A 268 3.19 15.28 6.02
N LEU A 269 2.49 16.40 6.16
CA LEU A 269 2.03 16.89 7.46
C LEU A 269 1.16 15.85 8.18
N ALA A 270 0.21 15.22 7.48
CA ALA A 270 -0.61 14.17 8.05
C ALA A 270 0.21 12.98 8.59
N THR A 271 1.34 12.61 7.94
CA THR A 271 2.23 11.55 8.46
C THR A 271 2.93 11.90 9.76
N PHE A 272 3.15 13.20 10.05
CA PHE A 272 3.70 13.62 11.34
C PHE A 272 2.67 13.49 12.46
N TYR A 273 1.38 13.64 12.14
CA TYR A 273 0.30 13.50 13.12
C TYR A 273 0.01 12.02 13.47
N SER A 274 0.11 11.10 12.51
CA SER A 274 -0.11 9.68 12.81
C SER A 274 0.53 8.71 11.81
N TYR A 275 1.12 7.64 12.33
CA TYR A 275 1.52 6.46 11.55
C TYR A 275 0.36 5.82 10.76
N ALA A 276 -0.89 6.03 11.19
CA ALA A 276 -2.07 5.59 10.45
C ALA A 276 -2.21 6.30 9.10
N PHE A 277 -1.70 7.53 8.95
CA PHE A 277 -1.72 8.23 7.67
C PHE A 277 -0.71 7.68 6.66
N LEU A 278 0.43 7.13 7.11
CA LEU A 278 1.36 6.41 6.21
C LEU A 278 0.68 5.22 5.52
N ARG A 279 -0.20 4.55 6.27
CA ARG A 279 -1.01 3.42 5.78
C ARG A 279 -2.03 3.85 4.72
N VAL A 280 -2.65 5.02 4.89
CA VAL A 280 -3.56 5.65 3.92
C VAL A 280 -2.80 6.11 2.68
N ILE A 281 -1.61 6.69 2.83
CA ILE A 281 -0.78 7.12 1.69
C ILE A 281 -0.40 5.95 0.80
N LYS A 282 -0.07 4.79 1.37
CA LYS A 282 0.23 3.59 0.58
C LYS A 282 -0.99 3.07 -0.20
N LEU A 283 -2.20 3.12 0.38
CA LEU A 283 -3.44 2.86 -0.38
C LEU A 283 -3.57 3.85 -1.53
N LEU A 284 -3.46 5.13 -1.23
CA LEU A 284 -3.58 6.22 -2.18
C LEU A 284 -2.60 6.05 -3.35
N LEU A 285 -1.37 5.63 -3.06
CA LEU A 285 -0.37 5.31 -4.08
C LEU A 285 -0.81 4.17 -5.02
N VAL A 286 -1.42 3.09 -4.50
CA VAL A 286 -1.98 2.02 -5.35
C VAL A 286 -3.04 2.60 -6.30
N GLY A 287 -3.96 3.41 -5.77
CA GLY A 287 -5.02 4.05 -6.56
C GLY A 287 -4.48 5.05 -7.58
N VAL A 288 -3.54 5.93 -7.19
CA VAL A 288 -2.90 6.92 -8.08
C VAL A 288 -2.14 6.25 -9.20
N VAL A 289 -1.35 5.22 -8.90
CA VAL A 289 -0.59 4.52 -9.93
C VAL A 289 -1.57 3.87 -10.90
N LEU A 290 -2.48 3.02 -10.43
CA LEU A 290 -3.38 2.21 -11.27
C LEU A 290 -4.43 3.03 -12.04
N SER A 291 -5.04 4.03 -11.44
CA SER A 291 -6.05 4.88 -12.10
C SER A 291 -5.47 5.68 -13.27
N ASN A 292 -4.20 6.06 -13.20
CA ASN A 292 -3.52 6.85 -14.22
C ASN A 292 -2.78 6.00 -15.28
N LEU A 293 -2.71 4.67 -15.12
CA LEU A 293 -2.06 3.78 -16.10
C LEU A 293 -2.75 3.74 -17.46
N ASN A 294 -4.07 3.92 -17.50
CA ASN A 294 -4.80 3.95 -18.76
C ASN A 294 -4.40 5.14 -19.65
N LEU A 295 -3.78 6.18 -19.08
CA LEU A 295 -3.34 7.38 -19.80
C LEU A 295 -1.87 7.29 -20.27
N ILE A 296 -1.04 6.49 -19.59
CA ILE A 296 0.41 6.44 -19.83
C ILE A 296 0.73 5.21 -20.68
N LYS A 297 0.82 5.37 -22.00
CA LYS A 297 1.34 4.29 -22.88
C LYS A 297 2.80 4.01 -22.51
N LEU A 298 3.04 2.85 -21.89
CA LEU A 298 4.32 2.36 -21.35
C LEU A 298 5.53 2.45 -22.30
N ASN A 299 5.32 2.44 -23.63
CA ASN A 299 6.42 2.37 -24.60
C ASN A 299 7.32 3.62 -24.67
N ASN A 300 6.87 4.80 -24.24
CA ASN A 300 7.64 6.04 -24.39
C ASN A 300 8.44 6.47 -23.15
N TYR A 301 8.39 5.72 -22.04
CA TYR A 301 8.79 6.25 -20.73
C TYR A 301 9.70 5.32 -19.91
N ARG A 302 10.69 4.71 -20.58
CA ARG A 302 11.77 3.95 -19.91
C ARG A 302 12.51 4.80 -18.84
N SER A 303 12.58 6.12 -19.02
CA SER A 303 13.17 7.06 -18.05
C SER A 303 12.29 7.26 -16.81
N THR A 304 10.97 7.32 -16.97
CA THR A 304 10.01 7.44 -15.86
C THR A 304 10.05 6.25 -14.90
N PHE A 305 10.28 5.06 -15.44
CA PHE A 305 10.52 3.84 -14.65
C PHE A 305 11.71 4.03 -13.69
N LEU A 306 12.82 4.60 -14.19
CA LEU A 306 14.00 4.89 -13.37
C LEU A 306 13.70 5.95 -12.30
N PHE A 307 12.97 7.02 -12.64
CA PHE A 307 12.61 8.07 -11.69
C PHE A 307 11.71 7.59 -10.54
N ILE A 308 10.83 6.63 -10.77
CA ILE A 308 9.94 6.09 -9.72
C ILE A 308 10.66 5.08 -8.82
N LEU A 309 11.62 4.33 -9.37
CA LEU A 309 12.38 3.34 -8.62
C LEU A 309 13.47 3.96 -7.76
N LEU A 310 14.16 5.00 -8.27
CA LEU A 310 15.30 5.63 -7.59
C LEU A 310 15.02 6.03 -6.13
N PRO A 311 13.89 6.66 -5.77
CA PRO A 311 13.55 7.05 -4.40
C PRO A 311 13.33 5.88 -3.45
N TYR A 312 12.73 4.79 -3.93
CA TYR A 312 12.53 3.59 -3.12
C TYR A 312 13.86 2.88 -2.83
N TYR A 313 14.73 2.81 -3.83
CA TYR A 313 16.07 2.27 -3.66
C TYR A 313 16.95 3.19 -2.80
N THR A 314 16.92 4.51 -2.99
CA THR A 314 17.71 5.44 -2.17
C THR A 314 17.23 5.48 -0.72
N ASN A 315 15.92 5.55 -0.46
CA ASN A 315 15.39 5.52 0.90
C ASN A 315 15.78 4.22 1.63
N TYR A 316 15.82 3.09 0.91
CA TYR A 316 16.34 1.83 1.42
C TYR A 316 17.85 1.88 1.70
N PHE A 317 18.67 2.41 0.78
CA PHE A 317 20.12 2.55 1.03
C PHE A 317 20.39 3.43 2.25
N PHE A 318 19.65 4.53 2.42
CA PHE A 318 19.79 5.42 3.57
C PHE A 318 19.36 4.77 4.90
N SER A 319 18.24 4.03 4.92
CA SER A 319 17.80 3.35 6.15
C SER A 319 18.76 2.24 6.57
N VAL A 320 19.39 1.57 5.61
CA VAL A 320 20.37 0.50 5.86
C VAL A 320 21.72 1.05 6.33
N ILE A 321 22.21 2.15 5.75
CA ILE A 321 23.47 2.79 6.20
C ILE A 321 23.34 3.30 7.64
N ASN A 322 22.19 3.89 7.98
CA ASN A 322 21.95 4.44 9.31
C ASN A 322 21.62 3.39 10.38
N ALA A 323 21.22 2.18 10.00
CA ALA A 323 20.99 1.07 10.93
C ALA A 323 22.25 0.22 11.21
N GLY A 324 23.34 0.48 10.47
CA GLY A 324 24.64 -0.18 10.62
C GLY A 324 25.74 0.72 11.20
N ALA A 325 25.39 1.88 11.75
CA ALA A 325 26.27 2.82 12.46
C ALA A 325 25.82 2.94 13.93
#